data_AF-A0A084XW47-F1
#
_entry.id   AF-A0A084XW47-F1
#
_cell.length_a   1.000
_cell.length_b   1.000
_cell.length_c   1.000
_cell.angle_alpha   90.00
_cell.angle_beta   90.00
_cell.angle_gamma   90.00
#
_symmetry.space_group_name_H-M   'P 1'
#
loop_
_entity.id
_entity.type
_entity.pdbx_description
1 polymer ?
#
loop_
_entity_poly.entity_id
_entity_poly.type
_entity_poly.pdbx_seq_one_letter_code
_entity_poly.pdbx_strand_id
1 'polypeptide(L)'
;MKHPELKVLHSRYGGLMGRRDTVLSNGVGKYHLYKMTMIGYGAYDSGGAYWGQGNPVFGYMYRAYRQLDEGLEQCFVRAVDRDEAKEEVRKVFKGATFYR
;
A
#
# COMPACT_ATOMS: atom_id res chain seq x y z
N MET A 1 -10.46 8.45 -9.43
CA MET A 1 -9.89 9.21 -8.29
C MET A 1 -8.38 9.15 -8.41
N LYS A 2 -7.68 10.28 -8.25
CA LYS A 2 -6.20 10.30 -8.27
C LYS A 2 -5.71 9.97 -6.85
N HIS A 3 -4.96 8.88 -6.70
CA HIS A 3 -4.33 8.52 -5.41
C HIS A 3 -3.04 9.33 -5.21
N PRO A 4 -2.56 9.52 -3.97
CA PRO A 4 -1.26 10.14 -3.71
C PRO A 4 -0.17 9.41 -4.46
N GLU A 5 0.68 10.18 -5.14
CA GLU A 5 1.78 9.61 -5.92
C GLU A 5 2.79 8.91 -5.00
N LEU A 6 3.36 7.83 -5.51
CA LEU A 6 4.44 7.13 -4.82
C LEU A 6 5.74 7.88 -5.08
N LYS A 7 6.48 8.20 -4.01
CA LYS A 7 7.80 8.82 -4.13
C LYS A 7 8.69 7.96 -5.03
N VAL A 8 9.30 8.60 -6.03
CA VAL A 8 10.31 7.96 -6.88
C VAL A 8 11.53 7.64 -6.02
N LEU A 9 11.97 6.40 -6.09
CA LEU A 9 13.12 5.90 -5.37
C LEU A 9 14.24 5.60 -6.35
N HIS A 10 15.46 5.97 -5.95
CA HIS A 10 16.68 5.69 -6.72
C HIS A 10 17.60 4.80 -5.88
N SER A 11 18.21 3.82 -6.52
CA SER A 11 19.23 2.99 -5.91
C SER A 11 20.24 2.55 -6.97
N ARG A 12 21.51 2.54 -6.59
CA ARG A 12 22.62 2.13 -7.46
C ARG A 12 22.61 0.63 -7.75
N TYR A 13 22.00 -0.16 -6.87
CA TYR A 13 22.06 -1.62 -6.88
C TYR A 13 20.75 -2.26 -7.35
N GLY A 14 19.93 -1.54 -8.11
CA GLY A 14 18.60 -1.96 -8.56
C GLY A 14 17.46 -1.36 -7.73
N GLY A 15 16.25 -1.88 -7.87
CA GLY A 15 15.06 -1.36 -7.18
C GLY A 15 15.10 -1.59 -5.67
N LEU A 16 14.59 -0.63 -4.90
CA LEU A 16 14.45 -0.79 -3.44
C LEU A 16 13.40 -1.86 -3.13
N MET A 17 13.66 -2.69 -2.12
CA MET A 17 12.72 -3.73 -1.68
C MET A 17 11.57 -3.12 -0.90
N GLY A 18 10.39 -3.13 -1.50
CA GLY A 18 9.15 -2.64 -0.93
C GLY A 18 9.19 -1.15 -0.52
N ARG A 19 8.19 -0.78 0.26
CA ARG A 19 8.07 0.53 0.91
C ARG A 19 7.76 0.32 2.38
N ARG A 20 8.19 1.28 3.19
CA ARG A 20 7.83 1.31 4.60
C ARG A 20 6.42 1.83 4.76
N ASP A 21 5.72 1.26 5.72
CA ASP A 21 4.50 1.85 6.24
C ASP A 21 4.81 3.17 6.95
N THR A 22 3.80 4.03 7.05
CA THR A 22 3.86 5.28 7.81
C THR A 22 2.67 5.28 8.75
N VAL A 23 2.93 5.03 10.04
CA VAL A 23 1.92 5.00 11.11
C VAL A 23 2.10 6.27 11.93
N LEU A 24 1.09 7.14 11.93
CA LEU A 24 1.16 8.47 12.56
C LEU A 24 0.16 8.63 13.71
N SER A 25 -0.79 7.70 13.82
CA SER A 25 -1.91 7.76 14.76
C SER A 25 -2.17 6.40 15.41
N ASN A 26 -3.24 6.31 16.21
CA ASN A 26 -3.74 5.05 16.76
C ASN A 26 -4.45 4.14 15.72
N GLY A 27 -4.50 4.54 14.45
CA GLY A 27 -5.10 3.75 13.37
C GLY A 27 -6.63 3.79 13.32
N VAL A 28 -7.30 4.65 14.11
CA VAL A 28 -8.75 4.83 14.06
C VAL A 28 -9.13 5.86 13.01
N GLY A 29 -9.94 5.47 12.02
CA GLY A 29 -10.54 6.38 11.05
C GLY A 29 -10.77 5.77 9.68
N LYS A 30 -11.05 6.60 8.68
CA LYS A 30 -11.47 6.16 7.34
C LYS A 30 -10.35 6.29 6.32
N TYR A 31 -10.00 5.18 5.67
CA TYR A 31 -8.90 5.08 4.72
C TYR A 31 -9.41 4.85 3.29
N HIS A 32 -8.69 5.40 2.33
CA HIS A 32 -8.77 4.95 0.95
C HIS A 32 -7.96 3.67 0.81
N LEU A 33 -8.53 2.64 0.20
CA LEU A 33 -7.88 1.36 -0.06
C LEU A 33 -8.01 1.02 -1.53
N TYR A 34 -6.88 0.76 -2.19
CA TYR A 34 -6.85 0.41 -3.61
C TYR A 34 -5.78 -0.64 -3.91
N LYS A 35 -6.04 -1.47 -4.92
CA LYS A 35 -5.05 -2.38 -5.51
C LYS A 35 -4.04 -1.54 -6.27
N MET A 36 -2.75 -1.72 -6.00
CA MET A 36 -1.70 -0.95 -6.65
C MET A 36 -1.56 -1.38 -8.11
N THR A 37 -1.36 -0.41 -8.99
CA THR A 37 -0.92 -0.67 -10.36
C THR A 37 0.56 -0.98 -10.35
N MET A 38 0.90 -2.18 -10.82
CA MET A 38 2.27 -2.67 -10.88
C MET A 38 2.83 -2.57 -12.31
N ILE A 39 4.14 -2.34 -12.43
CA ILE A 39 4.91 -2.25 -13.67
C ILE A 39 6.04 -3.29 -13.66
N GLY A 40 6.79 -3.41 -14.78
CA GLY A 40 7.94 -4.30 -14.88
C GLY A 40 7.58 -5.76 -14.58
N TYR A 41 6.76 -6.36 -15.44
CA TYR A 41 6.19 -7.70 -15.26
C TYR A 41 5.33 -7.87 -13.99
N GLY A 42 4.78 -6.75 -13.48
CA GLY A 42 3.89 -6.75 -12.33
C GLY A 42 4.59 -6.87 -10.97
N ALA A 43 5.91 -6.65 -10.92
CA ALA A 43 6.72 -6.82 -9.73
C ALA A 43 7.19 -5.50 -9.09
N TYR A 44 7.14 -4.38 -9.81
CA TYR A 44 7.53 -3.07 -9.32
C TYR A 44 6.33 -2.14 -9.21
N ASP A 45 6.32 -1.20 -8.27
CA ASP A 45 5.35 -0.10 -8.29
C ASP A 45 5.81 1.07 -9.17
N SER A 46 4.91 2.04 -9.39
CA SER A 46 5.17 3.20 -10.25
C SER A 46 6.30 4.12 -9.77
N GLY A 47 6.76 3.99 -8.52
CA GLY A 47 7.89 4.73 -7.99
C GLY A 47 9.17 3.90 -7.87
N GLY A 48 9.22 2.70 -8.46
CA GLY A 48 10.42 1.89 -8.62
C GLY A 48 10.73 0.92 -7.47
N ALA A 49 9.84 0.75 -6.49
CA ALA A 49 10.04 -0.26 -5.45
C ALA A 49 9.62 -1.65 -5.92
N TYR A 50 10.45 -2.66 -5.66
CA TYR A 50 10.17 -4.07 -5.96
C TYR A 50 9.35 -4.71 -4.84
N TRP A 51 8.26 -5.37 -5.21
CA TRP A 51 7.39 -6.08 -4.28
C TRP A 51 7.33 -7.59 -4.56
N GLY A 52 7.88 -8.05 -5.68
CA GLY A 52 7.63 -9.38 -6.22
C GLY A 52 6.27 -9.45 -6.92
N GLN A 53 6.21 -10.30 -7.95
CA GLN A 53 5.03 -10.41 -8.81
C GLN A 53 3.83 -10.93 -8.02
N GLY A 54 2.72 -10.17 -8.04
CA GLY A 54 1.46 -10.61 -7.45
C GLY A 54 0.77 -11.67 -8.30
N ASN A 55 0.07 -12.60 -7.67
CA ASN A 55 -0.72 -13.62 -8.35
C ASN A 55 -1.94 -14.03 -7.50
N PRO A 56 -2.88 -14.84 -8.03
CA PRO A 56 -4.09 -15.23 -7.30
C PRO A 56 -3.85 -16.10 -6.05
N VAL A 57 -2.66 -16.69 -5.89
CA VAL A 57 -2.32 -17.59 -4.77
C VAL A 57 -1.67 -16.83 -3.63
N PHE A 58 -0.68 -15.98 -3.93
CA PHE A 58 0.06 -15.20 -2.93
C PHE A 58 -0.53 -13.81 -2.71
N GLY A 59 -1.41 -13.36 -3.61
CA GLY A 59 -2.04 -12.05 -3.55
C GLY A 59 -1.31 -10.95 -4.30
N TYR A 60 -1.98 -9.82 -4.43
CA TYR A 60 -1.53 -8.58 -5.05
C TYR A 60 -1.23 -7.52 -3.99
N MET A 61 -0.45 -6.51 -4.35
CA MET A 61 -0.19 -5.38 -3.46
C MET A 61 -1.36 -4.40 -3.44
N TYR A 62 -1.75 -4.01 -2.23
CA TYR A 62 -2.72 -2.97 -1.93
C TYR A 62 -2.06 -1.89 -1.09
N ARG A 63 -2.59 -0.67 -1.19
CA ARG A 63 -2.21 0.45 -0.33
C ARG A 63 -3.44 1.02 0.34
N ALA A 64 -3.38 1.17 1.65
CA ALA A 64 -4.32 1.97 2.41
C ALA A 64 -3.66 3.31 2.77
N TYR A 65 -4.39 4.42 2.66
CA TYR A 65 -3.89 5.72 3.07
C TYR A 65 -4.99 6.67 3.56
N ARG A 66 -4.59 7.65 4.36
CA ARG A 66 -5.38 8.85 4.69
C ARG A 66 -4.45 10.04 4.96
N GLN A 67 -4.94 11.25 4.72
CA GLN A 67 -4.25 12.47 5.09
C GLN A 67 -4.63 12.86 6.52
N LEU A 68 -3.63 13.12 7.36
CA LEU A 68 -3.75 13.71 8.69
C LEU A 68 -3.01 15.06 8.71
N ASP A 69 -3.14 15.81 9.80
CA ASP A 69 -2.44 17.08 9.99
C ASP A 69 -0.92 16.85 10.10
N GLU A 70 -0.51 15.73 10.70
CA GLU A 70 0.89 15.31 10.85
C GLU A 70 1.50 14.74 9.56
N GLY A 71 0.66 14.40 8.56
CA GLY A 71 1.12 13.90 7.27
C GLY A 71 0.29 12.75 6.69
N LEU A 72 0.87 12.06 5.71
CA LEU A 72 0.24 10.93 5.03
C LEU A 72 0.45 9.64 5.83
N GLU A 73 -0.61 9.16 6.46
CA GLU A 73 -0.62 7.84 7.09
C GLU A 73 -0.97 6.78 6.03
N GLN A 74 -0.18 5.70 5.98
CA GLN A 74 -0.33 4.67 4.96
C GLN A 74 0.27 3.33 5.36
N CYS A 75 -0.27 2.26 4.80
CA CYS A 75 0.37 0.95 4.83
C CYS A 75 0.24 0.22 3.49
N PHE A 76 1.11 -0.76 3.28
CA PHE A 76 1.17 -1.59 2.10
C PHE A 76 0.98 -3.05 2.50
N VAL A 77 -0.05 -3.70 1.98
CA VAL A 77 -0.40 -5.08 2.32
C VAL A 77 -0.53 -5.93 1.09
N ARG A 78 -0.35 -7.24 1.26
CA ARG A 78 -0.60 -8.24 0.21
C ARG A 78 -1.89 -8.97 0.51
N ALA A 79 -2.75 -9.12 -0.50
CA ALA A 79 -4.03 -9.82 -0.38
C ALA A 79 -4.51 -10.33 -1.75
N VAL A 80 -5.25 -11.42 -1.80
CA VAL A 80 -5.84 -11.97 -3.02
C VAL A 80 -7.00 -11.12 -3.53
N ASP A 81 -7.75 -10.49 -2.61
CA ASP A 81 -8.87 -9.62 -2.93
C ASP A 81 -8.96 -8.39 -2.01
N ARG A 82 -9.99 -7.58 -2.23
CA ARG A 82 -10.17 -6.31 -1.52
C ARG A 82 -10.67 -6.52 -0.08
N ASP A 83 -11.34 -7.62 0.23
CA ASP A 83 -11.88 -7.87 1.56
C ASP A 83 -10.77 -8.39 2.48
N GLU A 84 -9.95 -9.33 2.02
CA GLU A 84 -8.72 -9.71 2.73
C GLU A 84 -7.79 -8.50 2.90
N ALA A 85 -7.67 -7.62 1.88
CA ALA A 85 -6.88 -6.40 2.03
C ALA A 85 -7.38 -5.50 3.18
N LYS A 86 -8.70 -5.43 3.42
CA LYS A 86 -9.23 -4.69 4.57
C LYS A 86 -8.85 -5.36 5.89
N GLU A 87 -8.84 -6.68 5.94
CA GLU A 87 -8.45 -7.45 7.13
C GLU A 87 -6.96 -7.24 7.45
N GLU A 88 -6.08 -7.35 6.46
CA GLU A 88 -4.65 -7.07 6.63
C GLU A 88 -4.39 -5.63 7.08
N VAL A 89 -5.09 -4.66 6.47
CA VAL A 89 -4.98 -3.25 6.90
C VAL A 89 -5.41 -3.09 8.36
N ARG A 90 -6.43 -3.82 8.83
CA ARG A 90 -6.87 -3.75 10.24
C ARG A 90 -5.89 -4.37 11.22
N LYS A 91 -4.98 -5.24 10.76
CA LYS A 91 -3.86 -5.72 11.61
C LYS A 91 -2.87 -4.59 11.90
N VAL A 92 -2.69 -3.66 10.97
CA VAL A 92 -1.85 -2.46 11.13
C VAL A 92 -2.62 -1.33 11.83
N PHE A 93 -3.81 -1.01 11.34
CA PHE A 93 -4.68 0.07 11.79
C PHE A 93 -5.99 -0.52 12.35
N LYS A 94 -5.98 -0.89 13.64
CA LYS A 94 -7.08 -1.65 14.28
C LYS A 94 -8.47 -1.01 14.14
N GLY A 95 -8.55 0.33 14.08
CA GLY A 95 -9.80 1.07 13.91
C GLY A 95 -10.10 1.50 12.48
N ALA A 96 -9.46 0.88 11.47
CA ALA A 96 -9.64 1.27 10.08
C ALA A 96 -11.04 0.91 9.54
N THR A 97 -11.70 1.95 9.02
CA THR A 97 -12.86 1.87 8.14
C THR A 97 -12.46 2.32 6.74
N PHE A 98 -13.28 2.04 5.73
CA PHE A 98 -12.90 2.25 4.33
C PHE A 98 -13.94 3.07 3.57
N TYR A 99 -13.48 3.94 2.69
CA TYR A 99 -14.35 4.48 1.64
C TYR A 99 -14.81 3.34 0.71
N ARG A 100 -16.01 3.49 0.15
CA ARG A 100 -16.54 2.58 -0.88
C ARG A 100 -15.63 2.66 -2.11
#